data_AF-A0A3B4AXT5-F1
#
_entry.id   AF-A0A3B4AXT5-F1
#
_cell.length_a   1.000
_cell.length_b   1.000
_cell.length_c   1.000
_cell.angle_alpha   90.00
_cell.angle_beta   90.00
_cell.angle_gamma   90.00
#
_symmetry.space_group_name_H-M   'P 1'
#
loop_
_entity.id
_entity.type
_entity.pdbx_description
1 polymer ?
#
loop_
_entity_poly.entity_id
_entity_poly.type
_entity_poly.pdbx_seq_one_letter_code
_entity_poly.pdbx_strand_id
1 'polypeptide(L)'
;MLYQTTFDLSSRKKHSLALYPLVTCLLCVSQKQFFLNNWHIFLQNCLSHLKNKDPKMSRVALESLYRLLWVYIIRIKCESNTVTQSRLLSIVSALFPKGSRSVVPRDTPLNIFVKIIQFIAQERLDFAMKEIIYDLLCVGKSHKTFTINPERMNIGLRAFLVIADSLQQKDGEPPMPTTGIIMPSGNTLRVKKIFLNTTLTDEEAKVIGMSLYYPQVRKALDNILRHLDKEVGRSMSMTSVQLSNKEPEDMITGERKPKIDLFRTCVAAIPRLIPDGMNRQDLIELLAKLTIHMDEELRGLAFTTLQALMVDFPEWREDVLSGFAYFIVREVTDIHPSLLDNAVKMLLQLISQWKQAVQSGNKGHDAQVKVSNRHSLSLDRSNPLGVLHVVEGLALVVLCSCRPATRRLAVNVLREVRALHTTLGISKGDEELAIDVMDRLSAPVLESFIHLTGADQVHLL
;
A
#
# COMPACT_ATOMS: atom_id res chain seq x y z
N MET A 1 -34.70 -31.71 -16.06
CA MET A 1 -34.36 -32.39 -17.33
C MET A 1 -33.16 -31.77 -18.04
N LEU A 2 -33.06 -30.44 -18.20
CA LEU A 2 -31.95 -29.84 -18.97
C LEU A 2 -30.55 -30.04 -18.34
N TYR A 3 -30.42 -29.97 -17.00
CA TYR A 3 -29.12 -30.07 -16.31
C TYR A 3 -28.36 -31.36 -16.65
N GLN A 4 -28.99 -32.54 -16.54
CA GLN A 4 -28.32 -33.83 -16.74
C GLN A 4 -27.76 -33.95 -18.16
N THR A 5 -28.58 -33.64 -19.17
CA THR A 5 -28.16 -33.66 -20.57
C THR A 5 -27.02 -32.69 -20.84
N THR A 6 -27.10 -31.46 -20.33
CA THR A 6 -26.03 -30.46 -20.51
C THR A 6 -24.75 -30.90 -19.81
N PHE A 7 -24.85 -31.44 -18.59
CA PHE A 7 -23.71 -31.91 -17.81
C PHE A 7 -22.99 -33.07 -18.51
N ASP A 8 -23.72 -34.09 -18.98
CA ASP A 8 -23.16 -35.25 -19.67
C ASP A 8 -22.46 -34.85 -20.99
N LEU A 9 -23.02 -33.89 -21.71
CA LEU A 9 -22.41 -33.33 -22.92
C LEU A 9 -21.19 -32.45 -22.60
N SER A 10 -21.15 -31.78 -21.45
CA SER A 10 -20.04 -30.92 -21.05
C SER A 10 -18.73 -31.68 -20.83
N SER A 11 -18.83 -32.95 -20.45
CA SER A 11 -17.70 -33.88 -20.32
C SER A 11 -17.08 -34.26 -21.67
N ARG A 12 -17.77 -34.00 -22.80
CA ARG A 12 -17.25 -34.24 -24.16
C ARG A 12 -16.43 -33.03 -24.63
N LYS A 13 -15.17 -33.27 -25.00
CA LYS A 13 -14.19 -32.22 -25.40
C LYS A 13 -14.67 -31.25 -26.49
N LYS A 14 -15.54 -31.67 -27.41
CA LYS A 14 -15.94 -30.88 -28.59
C LYS A 14 -16.76 -29.62 -28.24
N HIS A 15 -17.49 -29.63 -27.11
CA HIS A 15 -18.42 -28.56 -26.76
C HIS A 15 -18.23 -28.02 -25.33
N SER A 16 -17.16 -28.43 -24.63
CA SER A 16 -16.94 -28.07 -23.23
C SER A 16 -16.91 -26.55 -22.99
N LEU A 17 -16.28 -25.78 -23.87
CA LEU A 17 -16.19 -24.31 -23.75
C LEU A 17 -17.56 -23.61 -23.72
N ALA A 18 -18.54 -24.11 -24.48
CA ALA A 18 -19.88 -23.54 -24.53
C ALA A 18 -20.79 -24.10 -23.42
N LEU A 19 -20.60 -25.37 -23.05
CA LEU A 19 -21.48 -26.06 -22.11
C LEU A 19 -21.14 -25.76 -20.65
N TYR A 20 -19.86 -25.50 -20.30
CA TYR A 20 -19.49 -25.17 -18.92
C TYR A 20 -20.22 -23.94 -18.37
N PRO A 21 -20.27 -22.79 -19.08
CA PRO A 21 -21.07 -21.64 -18.65
C PRO A 21 -22.55 -21.96 -18.50
N LEU A 22 -23.10 -22.80 -19.37
CA LEU A 22 -24.51 -23.21 -19.31
C LEU A 22 -24.78 -24.09 -18.08
N VAL A 23 -23.94 -25.10 -17.80
CA VAL A 23 -24.05 -25.92 -16.58
C VAL A 23 -23.92 -25.04 -15.33
N THR A 24 -22.97 -24.11 -15.31
CA THR A 24 -22.84 -23.11 -14.23
C THR A 24 -24.13 -22.32 -14.05
N CYS A 25 -24.69 -21.77 -15.13
CA CYS A 25 -25.92 -20.99 -15.07
C CYS A 25 -27.08 -21.80 -14.50
N LEU A 26 -27.29 -23.03 -14.99
CA LEU A 26 -28.35 -23.92 -14.53
C LEU A 26 -28.22 -24.26 -13.04
N LEU A 27 -27.00 -24.50 -12.55
CA LEU A 27 -26.76 -24.67 -11.13
C LEU A 27 -27.02 -23.37 -10.36
N CYS A 28 -26.47 -22.25 -10.81
CA CYS A 28 -26.57 -20.97 -10.11
C CYS A 28 -28.00 -20.46 -9.94
N VAL A 29 -28.92 -20.77 -10.87
CA VAL A 29 -30.35 -20.39 -10.76
C VAL A 29 -31.21 -21.45 -10.06
N SER A 30 -30.67 -22.66 -9.83
CA SER A 30 -31.43 -23.76 -9.23
C SER A 30 -31.81 -23.52 -7.76
N GLN A 31 -32.72 -24.35 -7.26
CA GLN A 31 -33.13 -24.36 -5.85
C GLN A 31 -32.03 -24.95 -4.95
N LYS A 32 -32.03 -24.56 -3.66
CA LYS A 32 -30.98 -24.91 -2.68
C LYS A 32 -30.64 -26.41 -2.65
N GLN A 33 -31.64 -27.28 -2.52
CA GLN A 33 -31.41 -28.73 -2.44
C GLN A 33 -30.83 -29.31 -3.73
N PHE A 34 -31.34 -28.85 -4.88
CA PHE A 34 -30.83 -29.28 -6.17
C PHE A 34 -29.36 -28.87 -6.35
N PHE A 35 -29.02 -27.62 -5.99
CA PHE A 35 -27.65 -27.15 -6.06
C PHE A 35 -26.73 -28.00 -5.19
N LEU A 36 -27.04 -28.16 -3.89
CA LEU A 36 -26.20 -28.89 -2.94
C LEU A 36 -25.91 -30.34 -3.38
N ASN A 37 -26.91 -31.00 -3.97
CA ASN A 37 -26.80 -32.36 -4.47
C ASN A 37 -25.94 -32.50 -5.73
N ASN A 38 -25.75 -31.44 -6.52
CA ASN A 38 -25.17 -31.55 -7.87
C ASN A 38 -23.88 -30.73 -8.08
N TRP A 39 -23.75 -29.58 -7.41
CA TRP A 39 -22.68 -28.62 -7.71
C TRP A 39 -21.28 -29.18 -7.45
N HIS A 40 -21.13 -30.03 -6.42
CA HIS A 40 -19.85 -30.61 -6.04
C HIS A 40 -19.30 -31.58 -7.09
N ILE A 41 -20.18 -32.21 -7.88
CA ILE A 41 -19.80 -33.08 -9.01
C ILE A 41 -19.19 -32.21 -10.11
N PHE A 42 -19.88 -31.14 -10.49
CA PHE A 42 -19.38 -30.21 -11.50
C PHE A 42 -18.18 -29.38 -11.03
N LEU A 43 -18.07 -29.13 -9.72
CA LEU A 43 -16.90 -28.53 -9.10
C LEU A 43 -15.63 -29.34 -9.42
N GLN A 44 -15.65 -30.67 -9.24
CA GLN A 44 -14.49 -31.51 -9.53
C GLN A 44 -14.06 -31.41 -11.01
N ASN A 45 -15.03 -31.33 -11.92
CA ASN A 45 -14.76 -31.06 -13.33
C ASN A 45 -14.07 -29.70 -13.51
N CYS A 46 -14.59 -28.63 -12.90
CA CYS A 46 -13.94 -27.31 -12.95
C CYS A 46 -12.50 -27.35 -12.40
N LEU A 47 -12.28 -27.97 -11.24
CA LEU A 47 -10.96 -28.05 -10.60
C LEU A 47 -9.94 -28.81 -11.45
N SER A 48 -10.34 -29.92 -12.08
CA SER A 48 -9.45 -30.69 -12.97
C SER A 48 -9.03 -29.91 -14.23
N HIS A 49 -9.87 -28.98 -14.69
CA HIS A 49 -9.59 -28.13 -15.84
C HIS A 49 -8.84 -26.83 -15.51
N LEU A 50 -8.56 -26.50 -14.25
CA LEU A 50 -7.78 -25.30 -13.88
C LEU A 50 -6.32 -25.35 -14.38
N LYS A 51 -5.77 -26.55 -14.55
CA LYS A 51 -4.41 -26.79 -15.10
C LYS A 51 -4.44 -27.22 -16.56
N ASN A 52 -5.52 -26.92 -17.29
CA ASN A 52 -5.63 -27.35 -18.68
C ASN A 52 -4.58 -26.64 -19.55
N LYS A 53 -4.06 -27.37 -20.55
CA LYS A 53 -3.12 -26.83 -21.54
C LYS A 53 -3.75 -25.72 -22.39
N ASP A 54 -5.06 -25.79 -22.62
CA ASP A 54 -5.81 -24.74 -23.31
C ASP A 54 -6.17 -23.61 -22.32
N PRO A 55 -5.60 -22.40 -22.45
CA PRO A 55 -5.88 -21.27 -21.56
C PRO A 55 -7.35 -20.86 -21.57
N LYS A 56 -8.07 -21.06 -22.70
CA LYS A 56 -9.50 -20.75 -22.79
C LYS A 56 -10.31 -21.67 -21.87
N MET A 57 -9.97 -22.94 -21.85
CA MET A 57 -10.63 -23.92 -21.00
C MET A 57 -10.35 -23.65 -19.51
N SER A 58 -9.09 -23.36 -19.16
CA SER A 58 -8.71 -22.99 -17.77
C SER A 58 -9.44 -21.74 -17.30
N ARG A 59 -9.57 -20.73 -18.17
CA ARG A 59 -10.35 -19.51 -17.88
C ARG A 59 -11.83 -19.82 -17.65
N VAL A 60 -12.46 -20.57 -18.56
CA VAL A 60 -13.87 -20.94 -18.44
C VAL A 60 -14.12 -21.74 -17.16
N ALA A 61 -13.25 -22.70 -16.82
CA ALA A 61 -13.35 -23.48 -15.60
C ALA A 61 -13.22 -22.61 -14.34
N LEU A 62 -12.29 -21.64 -14.32
CA LEU A 62 -12.13 -20.72 -13.22
C LEU A 62 -13.33 -19.77 -13.07
N GLU A 63 -13.84 -19.25 -14.19
CA GLU A 63 -15.04 -18.41 -14.21
C GLU A 63 -16.30 -19.16 -13.74
N SER A 64 -16.41 -20.45 -14.07
CA SER A 64 -17.44 -21.35 -13.55
C SER A 64 -17.29 -21.56 -12.05
N LEU A 65 -16.08 -21.89 -11.57
CA LEU A 65 -15.77 -22.02 -10.15
C LEU A 65 -16.12 -20.75 -9.36
N TYR A 66 -15.74 -19.59 -9.88
CA TYR A 66 -15.96 -18.29 -9.24
C TYR A 66 -17.45 -18.02 -8.96
N ARG A 67 -18.32 -18.32 -9.93
CA ARG A 67 -19.78 -18.17 -9.80
C ARG A 67 -20.41 -19.23 -8.91
N LEU A 68 -19.99 -20.48 -9.03
CA LEU A 68 -20.50 -21.58 -8.20
C LEU A 68 -20.16 -21.34 -6.73
N LEU A 69 -18.94 -20.90 -6.44
CA LEU A 69 -18.51 -20.61 -5.08
C LEU A 69 -19.30 -19.44 -4.48
N TRP A 70 -19.56 -18.39 -5.26
CA TRP A 70 -20.45 -17.31 -4.82
C TRP A 70 -21.83 -17.84 -4.42
N VAL A 71 -22.44 -18.67 -5.26
CA VAL A 71 -23.77 -19.24 -4.94
C VAL A 71 -23.71 -20.14 -3.71
N TYR A 72 -22.67 -20.96 -3.59
CA TYR A 72 -22.49 -21.86 -2.45
C TYR A 72 -22.34 -21.12 -1.12
N ILE A 73 -21.46 -20.10 -1.09
CA ILE A 73 -21.15 -19.38 0.13
C ILE A 73 -22.20 -18.29 0.42
N ILE A 74 -22.46 -17.42 -0.54
CA ILE A 74 -23.27 -16.20 -0.32
C ILE A 74 -24.77 -16.51 -0.36
N ARG A 75 -25.27 -17.12 -1.45
CA ARG A 75 -26.70 -17.37 -1.63
C ARG A 75 -27.21 -18.54 -0.78
N ILE A 76 -26.48 -19.65 -0.72
CA ILE A 76 -26.94 -20.91 -0.09
C ILE A 76 -26.55 -21.00 1.39
N LYS A 77 -25.52 -20.25 1.80
CA LYS A 77 -24.97 -20.22 3.17
C LYS A 77 -24.36 -21.55 3.60
N CYS A 78 -23.66 -22.20 2.68
CA CYS A 78 -22.98 -23.48 2.90
C CYS A 78 -23.91 -24.64 3.31
N GLU A 79 -23.33 -25.82 3.56
CA GLU A 79 -23.99 -26.94 4.23
C GLU A 79 -23.36 -27.18 5.62
N SER A 80 -23.31 -28.43 6.11
CA SER A 80 -22.58 -28.78 7.34
C SER A 80 -21.12 -28.33 7.32
N ASN A 81 -20.58 -28.04 8.52
CA ASN A 81 -19.24 -27.50 8.67
C ASN A 81 -18.13 -28.40 8.11
N THR A 82 -18.21 -29.70 8.37
CA THR A 82 -17.20 -30.68 7.94
C THR A 82 -17.13 -30.81 6.42
N VAL A 83 -18.29 -30.90 5.75
CA VAL A 83 -18.35 -31.02 4.29
C VAL A 83 -17.92 -29.71 3.63
N THR A 84 -18.36 -28.57 4.19
CA THR A 84 -17.92 -27.24 3.73
C THR A 84 -16.41 -27.10 3.79
N GLN A 85 -15.79 -27.48 4.90
CA GLN A 85 -14.34 -27.42 5.08
C GLN A 85 -13.61 -28.30 4.06
N SER A 86 -14.05 -29.54 3.85
CA SER A 86 -13.47 -30.45 2.85
C SER A 86 -13.55 -29.87 1.43
N ARG A 87 -14.70 -29.32 1.04
CA ARG A 87 -14.90 -28.70 -0.29
C ARG A 87 -14.04 -27.46 -0.47
N LEU A 88 -13.98 -26.58 0.53
CA LEU A 88 -13.12 -25.40 0.50
C LEU A 88 -11.63 -25.77 0.42
N LEU A 89 -11.17 -26.78 1.16
CA LEU A 89 -9.80 -27.28 1.07
C LEU A 89 -9.46 -27.80 -0.32
N SER A 90 -10.40 -28.50 -0.99
CA SER A 90 -10.23 -28.95 -2.38
C SER A 90 -10.04 -27.77 -3.34
N ILE A 91 -10.85 -26.72 -3.20
CA ILE A 91 -10.75 -25.49 -3.99
C ILE A 91 -9.41 -24.78 -3.74
N VAL A 92 -9.06 -24.56 -2.47
CA VAL A 92 -7.83 -23.88 -2.05
C VAL A 92 -6.60 -24.65 -2.53
N SER A 93 -6.59 -25.97 -2.41
CA SER A 93 -5.47 -26.81 -2.86
C SER A 93 -5.29 -26.79 -4.39
N ALA A 94 -6.38 -26.59 -5.13
CA ALA A 94 -6.33 -26.47 -6.58
C ALA A 94 -5.80 -25.10 -7.04
N LEU A 95 -6.28 -24.00 -6.41
CA LEU A 95 -5.90 -22.63 -6.74
C LEU A 95 -4.51 -22.24 -6.20
N PHE A 96 -4.19 -22.72 -4.99
CA PHE A 96 -2.96 -22.42 -4.25
C PHE A 96 -2.25 -23.70 -3.79
N PRO A 97 -1.73 -24.54 -4.70
CA PRO A 97 -1.11 -25.83 -4.32
C PRO A 97 0.04 -25.66 -3.32
N LYS A 98 0.01 -26.34 -2.18
CA LYS A 98 1.07 -26.24 -1.15
C LYS A 98 2.44 -26.58 -1.77
N GLY A 99 3.46 -25.78 -1.47
CA GLY A 99 4.81 -25.92 -2.03
C GLY A 99 5.04 -25.31 -3.43
N SER A 100 3.99 -24.90 -4.14
CA SER A 100 4.13 -24.14 -5.39
C SER A 100 4.47 -22.68 -5.12
N ARG A 101 5.36 -22.10 -5.93
CA ARG A 101 5.66 -20.64 -5.91
C ARG A 101 4.63 -19.78 -6.64
N SER A 102 3.77 -20.41 -7.45
CA SER A 102 2.78 -19.75 -8.31
C SER A 102 1.35 -20.14 -7.95
N VAL A 103 0.39 -19.32 -8.41
CA VAL A 103 -1.05 -19.62 -8.36
C VAL A 103 -1.52 -20.33 -9.62
N VAL A 104 -2.70 -20.92 -9.57
CA VAL A 104 -3.28 -21.68 -10.68
C VAL A 104 -4.68 -21.14 -11.01
N PRO A 105 -4.94 -20.72 -12.27
CA PRO A 105 -4.02 -20.62 -13.41
C PRO A 105 -3.04 -19.43 -13.27
N ARG A 106 -1.88 -19.50 -13.94
CA ARG A 106 -0.85 -18.43 -13.88
C ARG A 106 -1.25 -17.17 -14.62
N ASP A 107 -1.81 -17.31 -15.83
CA ASP A 107 -2.16 -16.19 -16.71
C ASP A 107 -3.55 -15.61 -16.39
N THR A 108 -3.81 -15.38 -15.10
CA THR A 108 -5.10 -14.91 -14.59
C THR A 108 -4.91 -13.68 -13.71
N PRO A 109 -5.72 -12.62 -13.89
CA PRO A 109 -5.64 -11.44 -13.03
C PRO A 109 -5.79 -11.78 -11.55
N LEU A 110 -4.86 -11.31 -10.71
CA LEU A 110 -4.82 -11.63 -9.28
C LEU A 110 -6.13 -11.28 -8.54
N ASN A 111 -6.89 -10.30 -9.05
CA ASN A 111 -8.15 -9.84 -8.48
C ASN A 111 -9.19 -10.94 -8.30
N ILE A 112 -9.24 -11.95 -9.18
CA ILE A 112 -10.24 -13.03 -9.06
C ILE A 112 -9.96 -13.89 -7.83
N PHE A 113 -8.69 -14.16 -7.54
CA PHE A 113 -8.28 -14.91 -6.35
C PHE A 113 -8.61 -14.13 -5.08
N VAL A 114 -8.34 -12.82 -5.07
CA VAL A 114 -8.73 -11.92 -3.97
C VAL A 114 -10.24 -11.99 -3.72
N LYS A 115 -11.07 -11.94 -4.78
CA LYS A 115 -12.53 -12.04 -4.66
C LYS A 115 -13.01 -13.42 -4.20
N ILE A 116 -12.38 -14.50 -4.66
CA ILE A 116 -12.66 -15.86 -4.16
C ILE A 116 -12.45 -15.93 -2.64
N ILE A 117 -11.34 -15.39 -2.15
CA ILE A 117 -11.03 -15.37 -0.71
C ILE A 117 -12.04 -14.49 0.04
N GLN A 118 -12.40 -13.33 -0.52
CA GLN A 118 -13.44 -12.46 0.04
C GLN A 118 -14.79 -13.21 0.18
N PHE A 119 -15.20 -13.98 -0.83
CA PHE A 119 -16.45 -14.76 -0.75
C PHE A 119 -16.38 -15.77 0.39
N ILE A 120 -15.29 -16.53 0.49
CA ILE A 120 -15.10 -17.52 1.56
C ILE A 120 -15.15 -16.84 2.93
N ALA A 121 -14.49 -15.69 3.07
CA ALA A 121 -14.42 -14.96 4.34
C ALA A 121 -15.79 -14.47 4.84
N GLN A 122 -16.77 -14.27 3.95
CA GLN A 122 -18.12 -13.84 4.33
C GLN A 122 -18.78 -14.78 5.34
N GLU A 123 -18.66 -16.10 5.12
CA GLU A 123 -19.30 -17.12 5.97
C GLU A 123 -18.27 -17.95 6.76
N ARG A 124 -17.00 -17.90 6.38
CA ARG A 124 -15.91 -18.74 6.93
C ARG A 124 -14.64 -17.92 7.10
N LEU A 125 -14.71 -16.83 7.87
CA LEU A 125 -13.59 -15.92 8.15
C LEU A 125 -12.36 -16.65 8.72
N ASP A 126 -12.54 -17.49 9.76
CA ASP A 126 -11.43 -18.22 10.40
C ASP A 126 -10.70 -19.13 9.41
N PHE A 127 -11.44 -19.82 8.54
CA PHE A 127 -10.88 -20.63 7.46
C PHE A 127 -10.12 -19.77 6.45
N ALA A 128 -10.71 -18.66 5.98
CA ALA A 128 -10.06 -17.77 5.01
C ALA A 128 -8.74 -17.21 5.57
N MET A 129 -8.72 -16.85 6.86
CA MET A 129 -7.54 -16.31 7.51
C MET A 129 -6.45 -17.36 7.73
N LYS A 130 -6.77 -18.46 8.40
CA LYS A 130 -5.78 -19.47 8.82
C LYS A 130 -5.35 -20.41 7.71
N GLU A 131 -6.26 -20.86 6.86
CA GLU A 131 -5.96 -21.85 5.82
C GLU A 131 -5.48 -21.21 4.51
N ILE A 132 -5.84 -19.94 4.25
CA ILE A 132 -5.50 -19.25 3.00
C ILE A 132 -4.52 -18.11 3.23
N ILE A 133 -4.92 -17.05 3.93
CA ILE A 133 -4.10 -15.82 4.03
C ILE A 133 -2.78 -16.09 4.74
N TYR A 134 -2.78 -16.90 5.82
CA TYR A 134 -1.55 -17.26 6.52
C TYR A 134 -0.59 -18.09 5.65
N ASP A 135 -1.10 -19.02 4.83
CA ASP A 135 -0.25 -19.78 3.90
C ASP A 135 0.34 -18.86 2.82
N LEU A 136 -0.50 -17.99 2.23
CA LEU A 136 -0.10 -17.07 1.17
C LEU A 136 0.94 -16.04 1.65
N LEU A 137 0.82 -15.57 2.89
CA LEU A 137 1.75 -14.63 3.52
C LEU A 137 2.92 -15.30 4.25
N CYS A 138 2.98 -16.64 4.28
CA CYS A 138 4.00 -17.39 5.02
C CYS A 138 4.04 -17.07 6.53
N VAL A 139 2.89 -16.82 7.16
CA VAL A 139 2.78 -16.54 8.60
C VAL A 139 3.33 -17.72 9.42
N GLY A 140 4.11 -17.41 10.46
CA GLY A 140 4.67 -18.42 11.38
C GLY A 140 5.85 -19.24 10.82
N LYS A 141 6.28 -19.01 9.57
CA LYS A 141 7.50 -19.65 9.04
C LYS A 141 8.75 -18.98 9.63
N SER A 142 9.78 -19.78 9.90
CA SER A 142 11.06 -19.27 10.40
C SER A 142 11.85 -18.58 9.28
N HIS A 143 12.79 -17.69 9.64
CA HIS A 143 13.62 -16.99 8.67
C HIS A 143 14.38 -17.92 7.70
N LYS A 144 14.70 -19.16 8.13
CA LYS A 144 15.41 -20.14 7.28
C LYS A 144 14.53 -20.76 6.20
N THR A 145 13.21 -20.81 6.41
CA THR A 145 12.25 -21.41 5.47
C THR A 145 11.37 -20.38 4.77
N PHE A 146 11.55 -19.11 5.09
CA PHE A 146 10.85 -18.00 4.46
C PHE A 146 11.34 -17.84 3.01
N THR A 147 10.40 -17.70 2.08
CA THR A 147 10.69 -17.47 0.66
C THR A 147 9.64 -16.53 0.11
N ILE A 148 10.08 -15.50 -0.61
CA ILE A 148 9.20 -14.54 -1.27
C ILE A 148 8.52 -15.22 -2.45
N ASN A 149 7.19 -15.28 -2.41
CA ASN A 149 6.33 -15.77 -3.49
C ASN A 149 5.41 -14.61 -3.92
N PRO A 150 5.84 -13.77 -4.87
CA PRO A 150 5.22 -12.46 -5.07
C PRO A 150 3.72 -12.49 -5.36
N GLU A 151 3.29 -13.33 -6.30
CA GLU A 151 1.87 -13.46 -6.67
C GLU A 151 1.00 -13.88 -5.48
N ARG A 152 1.46 -14.88 -4.72
CA ARG A 152 0.74 -15.40 -3.55
C ARG A 152 0.61 -14.36 -2.45
N MET A 153 1.72 -13.74 -2.10
CA MET A 153 1.77 -12.72 -1.05
C MET A 153 0.93 -11.50 -1.44
N ASN A 154 0.93 -11.12 -2.73
CA ASN A 154 0.12 -10.03 -3.25
C ASN A 154 -1.38 -10.34 -3.09
N ILE A 155 -1.81 -11.56 -3.48
CA ILE A 155 -3.20 -12.01 -3.27
C ILE A 155 -3.55 -12.02 -1.77
N GLY A 156 -2.69 -12.60 -0.93
CA GLY A 156 -2.94 -12.72 0.51
C GLY A 156 -3.11 -11.37 1.19
N LEU A 157 -2.21 -10.42 0.91
CA LEU A 157 -2.24 -9.09 1.50
C LEU A 157 -3.46 -8.29 1.02
N ARG A 158 -3.77 -8.33 -0.28
CA ARG A 158 -4.94 -7.64 -0.83
C ARG A 158 -6.25 -8.24 -0.33
N ALA A 159 -6.33 -9.57 -0.21
CA ALA A 159 -7.49 -10.23 0.37
C ALA A 159 -7.72 -9.81 1.81
N PHE A 160 -6.67 -9.75 2.63
CA PHE A 160 -6.75 -9.27 4.00
C PHE A 160 -7.32 -7.84 4.07
N LEU A 161 -6.76 -6.91 3.28
CA LEU A 161 -7.19 -5.50 3.29
C LEU A 161 -8.66 -5.34 2.85
N VAL A 162 -9.08 -6.05 1.80
CA VAL A 162 -10.46 -6.03 1.30
C VAL A 162 -11.44 -6.62 2.31
N ILE A 163 -11.06 -7.69 3.02
CA ILE A 163 -11.90 -8.29 4.08
C ILE A 163 -12.04 -7.33 5.25
N ALA A 164 -10.93 -6.75 5.72
CA ALA A 164 -10.95 -5.80 6.84
C ALA A 164 -11.80 -4.56 6.52
N ASP A 165 -11.68 -4.02 5.31
CA ASP A 165 -12.50 -2.90 4.83
C ASP A 165 -14.00 -3.27 4.78
N SER A 166 -14.34 -4.40 4.17
CA SER A 166 -15.73 -4.88 4.08
C SER A 166 -16.39 -5.06 5.46
N LEU A 167 -15.64 -5.55 6.45
CA LEU A 167 -16.12 -5.70 7.83
C LEU A 167 -16.30 -4.34 8.53
N GLN A 168 -15.45 -3.35 8.24
CA GLN A 168 -15.57 -2.00 8.80
C GLN A 168 -16.75 -1.22 8.21
N GLN A 169 -16.90 -1.24 6.89
CA GLN A 169 -18.00 -0.55 6.19
C GLN A 169 -19.35 -1.21 6.47
N LYS A 170 -19.35 -2.43 7.05
CA LYS A 170 -20.53 -3.30 7.15
C LYS A 170 -21.19 -3.48 5.78
N ASP A 171 -20.33 -3.63 4.77
CA ASP A 171 -20.78 -3.87 3.41
C ASP A 171 -21.67 -5.11 3.40
N GLY A 172 -22.78 -5.01 2.68
CA GLY A 172 -23.68 -6.14 2.47
C GLY A 172 -22.99 -7.28 1.71
N GLU A 173 -23.77 -8.31 1.39
CA GLU A 173 -23.26 -9.44 0.63
C GLU A 173 -22.66 -9.00 -0.72
N PRO A 174 -21.47 -9.50 -1.10
CA PRO A 174 -20.86 -9.14 -2.37
C PRO A 174 -21.78 -9.54 -3.53
N PRO A 175 -21.87 -8.76 -4.61
CA PRO A 175 -22.76 -9.06 -5.73
C PRO A 175 -22.31 -10.31 -6.51
N MET A 176 -23.26 -10.98 -7.16
CA MET A 176 -23.00 -12.12 -8.04
C MET A 176 -22.07 -11.71 -9.20
N PRO A 177 -21.06 -12.52 -9.54
CA PRO A 177 -20.18 -12.23 -10.67
C PRO A 177 -20.88 -12.13 -12.03
N THR A 178 -20.69 -11.02 -12.74
CA THR A 178 -21.22 -10.80 -14.10
C THR A 178 -20.21 -11.21 -15.19
N THR A 179 -20.72 -11.62 -16.35
CA THR A 179 -19.89 -11.98 -17.52
C THR A 179 -19.64 -10.74 -18.36
N GLY A 180 -18.39 -10.27 -18.45
CA GLY A 180 -18.02 -9.13 -19.28
C GLY A 180 -16.51 -9.00 -19.42
N ILE A 181 -16.05 -8.46 -20.55
CA ILE A 181 -14.64 -8.26 -20.96
C ILE A 181 -13.83 -7.45 -19.93
N ILE A 182 -14.53 -6.80 -19.01
CA ILE A 182 -14.00 -6.22 -17.78
C ILE A 182 -14.43 -7.18 -16.67
N MET A 183 -13.55 -8.12 -16.30
CA MET A 183 -13.58 -8.63 -14.92
C MET A 183 -13.66 -7.40 -14.03
N PRO A 184 -14.55 -7.32 -13.02
CA PRO A 184 -14.69 -6.11 -12.23
C PRO A 184 -13.31 -5.76 -11.64
N SER A 185 -12.58 -4.87 -12.32
CA SER A 185 -11.70 -3.89 -11.70
C SER A 185 -12.55 -3.36 -10.56
N GLY A 186 -12.02 -3.44 -9.34
CA GLY A 186 -12.74 -3.12 -8.11
C GLY A 186 -13.25 -1.68 -8.09
N ASN A 187 -14.25 -1.38 -8.90
CA ASN A 187 -14.88 -0.09 -9.09
C ASN A 187 -16.02 0.11 -8.09
N THR A 188 -15.85 -0.44 -6.89
CA THR A 188 -16.39 0.12 -5.65
C THR A 188 -15.28 0.59 -4.70
N LEU A 189 -14.05 0.76 -5.20
CA LEU A 189 -13.10 1.73 -4.66
C LEU A 189 -12.99 2.82 -5.72
N ARG A 190 -13.71 3.94 -5.52
CA ARG A 190 -13.65 5.13 -6.38
C ARG A 190 -12.20 5.41 -6.81
N VAL A 191 -11.85 5.04 -8.05
CA VAL A 191 -10.84 5.51 -9.04
C VAL A 191 -9.57 6.26 -8.55
N LYS A 192 -9.22 6.30 -7.26
CA LYS A 192 -8.03 7.01 -6.74
C LYS A 192 -7.50 6.57 -5.37
N LYS A 193 -8.14 5.62 -4.67
CA LYS A 193 -7.63 5.11 -3.38
C LYS A 193 -7.85 3.60 -3.27
N ILE A 194 -6.87 2.82 -3.73
CA ILE A 194 -6.84 1.34 -3.55
C ILE A 194 -6.63 0.97 -2.07
N PHE A 195 -6.19 1.93 -1.26
CA PHE A 195 -5.92 1.78 0.16
C PHE A 195 -6.72 2.84 0.91
N LEU A 196 -7.49 2.41 1.92
CA LEU A 196 -8.07 3.33 2.90
C LEU A 196 -6.92 4.11 3.56
N ASN A 197 -7.09 5.42 3.69
CA ASN A 197 -6.08 6.24 4.36
C ASN A 197 -6.07 6.02 5.88
N THR A 198 -7.13 5.45 6.45
CA THR A 198 -7.24 5.30 7.91
C THR A 198 -6.65 3.97 8.38
N THR A 199 -5.66 4.04 9.26
CA THR A 199 -4.97 2.91 9.87
C THR A 199 -5.90 1.96 10.60
N LEU A 200 -5.67 0.65 10.48
CA LEU A 200 -6.38 -0.35 11.28
C LEU A 200 -5.75 -0.37 12.66
N THR A 201 -6.38 0.19 13.68
CA THR A 201 -5.85 0.08 15.03
C THR A 201 -6.14 -1.31 15.62
N ASP A 202 -5.40 -1.75 16.64
CA ASP A 202 -5.71 -3.03 17.31
C ASP A 202 -7.12 -3.03 17.91
N GLU A 203 -7.63 -1.88 18.37
CA GLU A 203 -9.01 -1.74 18.86
C GLU A 203 -10.03 -1.82 17.74
N GLU A 204 -9.80 -1.15 16.60
CA GLU A 204 -10.66 -1.32 15.42
C GLU A 204 -10.67 -2.76 14.91
N ALA A 205 -9.50 -3.42 14.90
CA ALA A 205 -9.38 -4.83 14.54
C ALA A 205 -10.19 -5.72 15.49
N LYS A 206 -10.23 -5.39 16.79
CA LYS A 206 -11.06 -6.09 17.77
C LYS A 206 -12.55 -5.88 17.52
N VAL A 207 -12.99 -4.66 17.20
CA VAL A 207 -14.39 -4.33 16.90
C VAL A 207 -14.90 -5.13 15.70
N ILE A 208 -14.08 -5.32 14.66
CA ILE A 208 -14.47 -6.09 13.47
C ILE A 208 -14.18 -7.60 13.57
N GLY A 209 -13.74 -8.10 14.73
CA GLY A 209 -13.47 -9.53 14.95
C GLY A 209 -12.18 -10.06 14.29
N MET A 210 -11.24 -9.17 13.96
CA MET A 210 -9.96 -9.46 13.30
C MET A 210 -8.75 -9.44 14.24
N SER A 211 -8.93 -9.20 15.55
CA SER A 211 -7.84 -9.05 16.53
C SER A 211 -6.88 -10.24 16.60
N LEU A 212 -7.36 -11.47 16.39
CA LEU A 212 -6.52 -12.67 16.40
C LEU A 212 -5.54 -12.70 15.20
N TYR A 213 -5.95 -12.12 14.07
CA TYR A 213 -5.20 -12.23 12.81
C TYR A 213 -4.35 -11.01 12.51
N TYR A 214 -4.81 -9.84 12.91
CA TYR A 214 -4.20 -8.56 12.59
C TYR A 214 -2.70 -8.49 12.96
N PRO A 215 -2.25 -8.85 14.18
CA PRO A 215 -0.83 -8.82 14.53
C PRO A 215 0.03 -9.76 13.68
N GLN A 216 -0.49 -10.94 13.35
CA GLN A 216 0.24 -11.92 12.54
C GLN A 216 0.48 -11.43 11.12
N VAL A 217 -0.51 -10.74 10.54
CA VAL A 217 -0.40 -10.13 9.21
C VAL A 217 0.56 -8.93 9.22
N ARG A 218 0.54 -8.09 10.28
CA ARG A 218 1.53 -7.01 10.45
C ARG A 218 2.97 -7.54 10.49
N LYS A 219 3.20 -8.63 11.23
CA LYS A 219 4.50 -9.30 11.31
C LYS A 219 4.91 -9.94 9.98
N ALA A 220 3.96 -10.49 9.22
CA ALA A 220 4.25 -11.02 7.89
C ALA A 220 4.63 -9.89 6.90
N LEU A 221 3.91 -8.76 6.94
CA LEU A 221 4.25 -7.59 6.13
C LEU A 221 5.65 -7.08 6.42
N ASP A 222 6.04 -6.97 7.70
CA ASP A 222 7.41 -6.61 8.11
C ASP A 222 8.46 -7.49 7.43
N ASN A 223 8.29 -8.82 7.55
CA ASN A 223 9.21 -9.77 6.94
C ASN A 223 9.28 -9.61 5.43
N ILE A 224 8.13 -9.44 4.76
CA ILE A 224 8.06 -9.24 3.31
C ILE A 224 8.83 -7.97 2.91
N LEU A 225 8.58 -6.84 3.58
CA LEU A 225 9.25 -5.56 3.31
C LEU A 225 10.77 -5.67 3.44
N ARG A 226 11.28 -6.31 4.50
CA ARG A 226 12.73 -6.50 4.72
C ARG A 226 13.39 -7.30 3.59
N HIS A 227 12.73 -8.36 3.12
CA HIS A 227 13.28 -9.18 2.05
C HIS A 227 13.21 -8.48 0.69
N LEU A 228 12.12 -7.75 0.41
CA LEU A 228 12.00 -6.96 -0.81
C LEU A 228 13.01 -5.82 -0.86
N ASP A 229 13.25 -5.12 0.27
CA ASP A 229 14.28 -4.09 0.36
C ASP A 229 15.67 -4.64 0.01
N LYS A 230 16.00 -5.81 0.56
CA LYS A 230 17.28 -6.48 0.30
C LYS A 230 17.44 -6.91 -1.15
N GLU A 231 16.40 -7.47 -1.77
CA GLU A 231 16.51 -8.07 -3.10
C GLU A 231 16.33 -7.06 -4.24
N VAL A 232 15.36 -6.16 -4.11
CA VAL A 232 14.96 -5.24 -5.17
C VAL A 232 14.85 -3.78 -4.73
N GLY A 233 14.97 -3.45 -3.44
CA GLY A 233 14.95 -2.06 -2.96
C GLY A 233 16.30 -1.36 -3.13
N ARG A 234 17.22 -1.58 -2.18
CA ARG A 234 18.55 -0.92 -2.16
C ARG A 234 19.36 -1.19 -3.42
N SER A 235 19.23 -2.40 -3.97
CA SER A 235 19.96 -2.84 -5.15
C SER A 235 19.51 -2.12 -6.42
N MET A 236 18.38 -1.41 -6.42
CA MET A 236 17.79 -0.72 -7.57
C MET A 236 17.55 0.77 -7.30
N SER A 237 18.42 1.38 -6.48
CA SER A 237 18.46 2.84 -6.31
C SER A 237 19.05 3.53 -7.53
N MET A 238 18.49 4.68 -7.91
CA MET A 238 19.00 5.55 -8.98
C MET A 238 20.36 6.18 -8.67
N THR A 239 20.78 6.19 -7.39
CA THR A 239 22.11 6.68 -6.97
C THR A 239 23.19 5.60 -7.06
N SER A 240 22.82 4.36 -7.40
CA SER A 240 23.78 3.27 -7.53
C SER A 240 24.64 3.42 -8.79
N VAL A 241 25.94 3.64 -8.59
CA VAL A 241 26.95 3.81 -9.66
C VAL A 241 27.00 2.62 -10.63
N GLN A 242 26.63 1.41 -10.18
CA GLN A 242 26.63 0.21 -11.02
C GLN A 242 25.47 0.18 -12.04
N LEU A 243 24.46 1.04 -11.85
CA LEU A 243 23.20 1.02 -12.59
C LEU A 243 22.96 2.27 -13.43
N SER A 244 23.80 3.29 -13.28
CA SER A 244 23.66 4.59 -13.96
C SER A 244 23.61 4.51 -15.49
N ASN A 245 24.09 3.41 -16.08
CA ASN A 245 24.12 3.19 -17.54
C ASN A 245 23.10 2.14 -18.04
N LYS A 246 22.17 1.67 -17.19
CA LYS A 246 21.14 0.68 -17.58
C LYS A 246 19.76 1.32 -17.54
N GLU A 247 18.99 1.13 -18.61
CA GLU A 247 17.62 1.60 -18.67
C GLU A 247 16.74 0.85 -17.64
N PRO A 248 15.79 1.54 -16.97
CA PRO A 248 14.87 0.92 -16.01
C PRO A 248 14.13 -0.29 -16.58
N GLU A 249 13.77 -0.24 -17.86
CA GLU A 249 13.04 -1.30 -18.56
C GLU A 249 13.82 -2.61 -18.62
N ASP A 250 15.14 -2.56 -18.79
CA ASP A 250 16.01 -3.74 -18.82
C ASP A 250 16.21 -4.34 -17.42
N MET A 251 16.15 -3.48 -16.41
CA MET A 251 16.39 -3.83 -15.02
C MET A 251 15.18 -4.45 -14.32
N ILE A 252 13.97 -4.09 -14.77
CA ILE A 252 12.67 -4.53 -14.22
C ILE A 252 12.12 -5.70 -15.06
N THR A 253 12.97 -6.71 -15.28
CA THR A 253 12.63 -7.90 -16.08
C THR A 253 12.71 -9.19 -15.26
N GLY A 254 12.15 -10.27 -15.81
CA GLY A 254 12.24 -11.62 -15.26
C GLY A 254 11.71 -11.73 -13.83
N GLU A 255 12.53 -12.23 -12.92
CA GLU A 255 12.15 -12.51 -11.53
C GLU A 255 12.01 -11.25 -10.64
N ARG A 256 12.47 -10.08 -11.10
CA ARG A 256 12.40 -8.83 -10.34
C ARG A 256 11.05 -8.16 -10.43
N LYS A 257 10.42 -8.18 -11.62
CA LYS A 257 9.14 -7.50 -11.85
C LYS A 257 8.04 -7.94 -10.87
N PRO A 258 7.78 -9.24 -10.64
CA PRO A 258 6.77 -9.64 -9.66
C PRO A 258 7.10 -9.19 -8.23
N LYS A 259 8.38 -9.14 -7.86
CA LYS A 259 8.83 -8.66 -6.53
C LYS A 259 8.58 -7.16 -6.37
N ILE A 260 8.84 -6.36 -7.41
CA ILE A 260 8.53 -4.92 -7.43
C ILE A 260 7.02 -4.70 -7.35
N ASP A 261 6.21 -5.48 -8.08
CA ASP A 261 4.74 -5.40 -8.00
C ASP A 261 4.21 -5.74 -6.59
N LEU A 262 4.82 -6.74 -5.93
CA LEU A 262 4.55 -7.02 -4.51
C LEU A 262 4.99 -5.83 -3.64
N PHE A 263 6.16 -5.25 -3.89
CA PHE A 263 6.69 -4.14 -3.09
C PHE A 263 5.79 -2.91 -3.14
N ARG A 264 5.29 -2.56 -4.33
CA ARG A 264 4.27 -1.52 -4.54
C ARG A 264 3.03 -1.79 -3.67
N THR A 265 2.56 -3.03 -3.68
CA THR A 265 1.38 -3.45 -2.87
C THR A 265 1.66 -3.34 -1.37
N CYS A 266 2.84 -3.76 -0.92
CA CYS A 266 3.25 -3.65 0.49
C CYS A 266 3.39 -2.20 0.95
N VAL A 267 4.06 -1.35 0.16
CA VAL A 267 4.27 0.06 0.49
C VAL A 267 2.96 0.81 0.60
N ALA A 268 2.04 0.56 -0.33
CA ALA A 268 0.74 1.20 -0.34
C ALA A 268 -0.19 0.69 0.77
N ALA A 269 0.07 -0.50 1.32
CA ALA A 269 -0.65 -1.05 2.47
C ALA A 269 -0.22 -0.46 3.82
N ILE A 270 0.98 0.14 3.93
CA ILE A 270 1.56 0.62 5.20
C ILE A 270 0.64 1.58 5.97
N PRO A 271 0.00 2.60 5.37
CA PRO A 271 -0.86 3.52 6.14
C PRO A 271 -2.00 2.79 6.84
N ARG A 272 -2.48 1.70 6.24
CA ARG A 272 -3.54 0.85 6.77
C ARG A 272 -3.02 -0.21 7.75
N LEU A 273 -1.82 -0.74 7.50
CA LEU A 273 -1.22 -1.88 8.18
C LEU A 273 0.24 -1.56 8.51
N ILE A 274 0.49 -0.86 9.63
CA ILE A 274 1.85 -0.56 10.06
C ILE A 274 2.58 -1.88 10.39
N PRO A 275 3.77 -2.17 9.84
CA PRO A 275 4.51 -3.39 10.14
C PRO A 275 4.92 -3.48 11.63
N ASP A 276 4.84 -4.68 12.21
CA ASP A 276 5.05 -4.94 13.65
C ASP A 276 6.47 -5.47 13.98
N GLY A 277 7.51 -4.84 13.43
CA GLY A 277 8.90 -5.31 13.64
C GLY A 277 9.97 -4.29 13.28
N MET A 278 9.74 -3.46 12.26
CA MET A 278 10.51 -2.23 12.02
C MET A 278 10.16 -1.21 13.09
N ASN A 279 11.20 -0.58 13.67
CA ASN A 279 10.97 0.64 14.42
C ASN A 279 10.55 1.76 13.45
N ARG A 280 10.04 2.87 14.00
CA ARG A 280 9.55 4.00 13.21
C ARG A 280 10.63 4.56 12.27
N GLN A 281 11.87 4.70 12.75
CA GLN A 281 12.97 5.25 11.96
C GLN A 281 13.33 4.35 10.77
N ASP A 282 13.43 3.03 10.98
CA ASP A 282 13.72 2.04 9.93
C ASP A 282 12.67 2.09 8.82
N LEU A 283 11.40 2.23 9.18
CA LEU A 283 10.30 2.32 8.21
C LEU A 283 10.35 3.61 7.40
N ILE A 284 10.61 4.74 8.06
CA ILE A 284 10.77 6.04 7.40
C ILE A 284 12.00 6.03 6.48
N GLU A 285 13.12 5.47 6.94
CA GLU A 285 14.34 5.33 6.14
C GLU A 285 14.10 4.47 4.91
N LEU A 286 13.40 3.33 5.07
CA LEU A 286 12.99 2.48 3.95
C LEU A 286 12.18 3.27 2.92
N LEU A 287 11.11 3.94 3.35
CA LEU A 287 10.22 4.71 2.47
C LEU A 287 10.96 5.86 1.79
N ALA A 288 11.81 6.59 2.52
CA ALA A 288 12.62 7.67 1.97
C ALA A 288 13.56 7.15 0.88
N LYS A 289 14.25 6.02 1.10
CA LYS A 289 15.12 5.40 0.08
C LYS A 289 14.35 4.96 -1.15
N LEU A 290 13.13 4.45 -0.99
CA LEU A 290 12.30 4.07 -2.13
C LEU A 290 11.86 5.26 -3.00
N THR A 291 11.99 6.52 -2.53
CA THR A 291 11.69 7.71 -3.35
C THR A 291 12.69 7.97 -4.49
N ILE A 292 13.84 7.30 -4.48
CA ILE A 292 14.85 7.32 -5.55
C ILE A 292 15.03 5.95 -6.20
N HIS A 293 14.02 5.09 -6.14
CA HIS A 293 14.03 3.78 -6.78
C HIS A 293 13.85 3.88 -8.31
N MET A 294 14.44 2.96 -9.09
CA MET A 294 14.34 2.95 -10.56
C MET A 294 12.89 2.85 -11.08
N ASP A 295 12.03 2.17 -10.32
CA ASP A 295 10.60 2.05 -10.60
C ASP A 295 9.81 3.30 -10.21
N GLU A 296 9.19 3.97 -11.18
CA GLU A 296 8.45 5.22 -10.98
C GLU A 296 7.20 5.06 -10.10
N GLU A 297 6.42 4.00 -10.30
CA GLU A 297 5.20 3.78 -9.53
C GLU A 297 5.55 3.52 -8.05
N LEU A 298 6.60 2.74 -7.77
CA LEU A 298 7.08 2.51 -6.41
C LEU A 298 7.57 3.80 -5.75
N ARG A 299 8.27 4.69 -6.47
CA ARG A 299 8.66 6.01 -5.96
C ARG A 299 7.45 6.83 -5.55
N GLY A 300 6.45 6.91 -6.42
CA GLY A 300 5.21 7.65 -6.17
C GLY A 300 4.45 7.10 -4.95
N LEU A 301 4.34 5.78 -4.83
CA LEU A 301 3.69 5.12 -3.69
C LEU A 301 4.47 5.36 -2.39
N ALA A 302 5.80 5.24 -2.40
CA ALA A 302 6.62 5.46 -1.21
C ALA A 302 6.44 6.87 -0.65
N PHE A 303 6.45 7.88 -1.52
CA PHE A 303 6.21 9.26 -1.09
C PHE A 303 4.78 9.50 -0.62
N THR A 304 3.79 8.96 -1.34
CA THR A 304 2.38 9.05 -0.92
C THR A 304 2.17 8.42 0.45
N THR A 305 2.86 7.32 0.75
CA THR A 305 2.85 6.67 2.07
C THR A 305 3.47 7.57 3.13
N LEU A 306 4.61 8.23 2.89
CA LEU A 306 5.19 9.21 3.83
C LEU A 306 4.23 10.37 4.11
N GLN A 307 3.55 10.88 3.08
CA GLN A 307 2.55 11.93 3.24
C GLN A 307 1.34 11.46 4.06
N ALA A 308 0.86 10.24 3.83
CA ALA A 308 -0.21 9.65 4.63
C ALA A 308 0.21 9.52 6.10
N LEU A 309 1.42 9.02 6.36
CA LEU A 309 1.96 8.92 7.73
C LEU A 309 1.98 10.28 8.45
N MET A 310 2.33 11.37 7.75
CA MET A 310 2.31 12.71 8.32
C MET A 310 0.92 13.24 8.66
N VAL A 311 -0.09 12.87 7.88
CA VAL A 311 -1.48 13.33 8.07
C VAL A 311 -2.13 12.53 9.19
N ASP A 312 -2.04 11.22 9.09
CA ASP A 312 -2.82 10.28 9.90
C ASP A 312 -2.19 10.08 11.30
N PHE A 313 -0.89 10.32 11.47
CA PHE A 313 -0.16 10.14 12.73
C PHE A 313 0.59 11.41 13.16
N PRO A 314 -0.01 12.26 14.02
CA PRO A 314 0.63 13.46 14.53
C PRO A 314 1.99 13.21 15.18
N GLU A 315 2.15 12.09 15.87
CA GLU A 315 3.36 11.69 16.59
C GLU A 315 4.50 11.19 15.69
N TRP A 316 4.27 11.05 14.38
CA TRP A 316 5.29 10.66 13.40
C TRP A 316 5.86 11.84 12.62
N ARG A 317 5.27 13.03 12.74
CA ARG A 317 5.59 14.17 11.88
C ARG A 317 7.05 14.62 12.00
N GLU A 318 7.57 14.67 13.23
CA GLU A 318 8.96 15.02 13.51
C GLU A 318 9.93 13.96 12.94
N ASP A 319 9.63 12.69 13.15
CA ASP A 319 10.44 11.58 12.64
C ASP A 319 10.45 11.52 11.11
N VAL A 320 9.30 11.80 10.46
CA VAL A 320 9.21 11.80 8.99
C VAL A 320 10.03 12.94 8.39
N LEU A 321 9.94 14.16 8.94
CA LEU A 321 10.74 15.29 8.44
C LEU A 321 12.23 15.08 8.67
N SER A 322 12.64 14.73 9.88
CA SER A 322 14.06 14.51 10.21
C SER A 322 14.63 13.33 9.42
N GLY A 323 13.92 12.20 9.36
CA GLY A 323 14.30 11.03 8.58
C GLY A 323 14.47 11.33 7.09
N PHE A 324 13.56 12.11 6.51
CA PHE A 324 13.67 12.51 5.09
C PHE A 324 14.82 13.51 4.87
N ALA A 325 15.06 14.43 5.80
CA ALA A 325 16.20 15.34 5.73
C ALA A 325 17.53 14.58 5.80
N TYR A 326 17.67 13.63 6.73
CA TYR A 326 18.87 12.77 6.82
C TYR A 326 19.07 11.91 5.58
N PHE A 327 17.99 11.40 4.99
CA PHE A 327 18.04 10.68 3.72
C PHE A 327 18.63 11.55 2.59
N ILE A 328 18.18 12.79 2.44
CA ILE A 328 18.68 13.71 1.39
C ILE A 328 20.20 13.89 1.53
N VAL A 329 20.67 14.17 2.75
CA VAL A 329 22.10 14.40 3.04
C VAL A 329 22.93 13.15 2.75
N ARG A 330 22.45 11.97 3.16
CA ARG A 330 23.25 10.73 3.16
C ARG A 330 23.24 10.00 1.82
N GLU A 331 22.13 10.01 1.09
CA GLU A 331 21.91 9.08 -0.03
C GLU A 331 21.81 9.77 -1.40
N VAL A 332 21.32 11.02 -1.47
CA VAL A 332 21.11 11.71 -2.76
C VAL A 332 22.36 12.46 -3.21
N THR A 333 23.02 13.17 -2.28
CA THR A 333 24.23 13.99 -2.50
C THR A 333 24.09 15.01 -3.64
N ASP A 334 25.07 15.91 -3.80
CA ASP A 334 25.11 16.91 -4.88
C ASP A 334 25.63 16.34 -6.22
N ILE A 335 26.14 15.10 -6.20
CA ILE A 335 26.58 14.33 -7.39
C ILE A 335 25.41 14.10 -8.36
N HIS A 336 24.17 14.06 -7.87
CA HIS A 336 22.96 13.86 -8.68
C HIS A 336 22.02 15.08 -8.59
N PRO A 337 22.28 16.18 -9.33
CA PRO A 337 21.59 17.44 -9.12
C PRO A 337 20.08 17.40 -9.35
N SER A 338 19.60 16.56 -10.28
CA SER A 338 18.17 16.36 -10.56
C SER A 338 17.46 15.61 -9.44
N LEU A 339 18.10 14.57 -8.88
CA LEU A 339 17.58 13.83 -7.73
C LEU A 339 17.55 14.72 -6.49
N LEU A 340 18.59 15.53 -6.27
CA LEU A 340 18.63 16.49 -5.16
C LEU A 340 17.49 17.51 -5.28
N ASP A 341 17.30 18.14 -6.44
CA ASP A 341 16.21 19.09 -6.66
C ASP A 341 14.84 18.45 -6.39
N ASN A 342 14.63 17.22 -6.83
CA ASN A 342 13.37 16.50 -6.61
C ASN A 342 13.17 16.14 -5.13
N ALA A 343 14.19 15.65 -4.44
CA ALA A 343 14.09 15.32 -3.03
C ALA A 343 13.82 16.57 -2.17
N VAL A 344 14.44 17.71 -2.47
CA VAL A 344 14.14 18.99 -1.77
C VAL A 344 12.71 19.45 -2.05
N LYS A 345 12.17 19.27 -3.27
CA LYS A 345 10.74 19.52 -3.54
C LYS A 345 9.81 18.60 -2.76
N MET A 346 10.19 17.34 -2.58
CA MET A 346 9.42 16.38 -1.78
C MET A 346 9.43 16.78 -0.30
N LEU A 347 10.57 17.23 0.24
CA LEU A 347 10.66 17.78 1.59
C LEU A 347 9.75 19.02 1.77
N LEU A 348 9.73 19.94 0.81
CA LEU A 348 8.80 21.08 0.80
C LEU A 348 7.33 20.65 0.89
N GLN A 349 6.97 19.59 0.16
CA GLN A 349 5.62 19.03 0.18
C GLN A 349 5.29 18.38 1.54
N LEU A 350 6.24 17.70 2.18
CA LEU A 350 6.07 17.15 3.53
C LEU A 350 5.84 18.26 4.57
N ILE A 351 6.64 19.33 4.55
CA ILE A 351 6.47 20.50 5.44
C ILE A 351 5.09 21.13 5.22
N SER A 352 4.70 21.32 3.95
CA SER A 352 3.39 21.83 3.58
C SER A 352 2.25 20.93 4.07
N GLN A 353 2.43 19.60 4.01
CA GLN A 353 1.45 18.63 4.47
C GLN A 353 1.24 18.71 5.98
N TRP A 354 2.32 18.87 6.77
CA TRP A 354 2.21 19.11 8.21
C TRP A 354 1.40 20.38 8.47
N LYS A 355 1.79 21.49 7.83
CA LYS A 355 1.14 22.79 7.98
C LYS A 355 -0.37 22.68 7.73
N GLN A 356 -0.76 22.04 6.64
CA GLN A 356 -2.18 21.81 6.30
C GLN A 356 -2.91 20.93 7.32
N ALA A 357 -2.26 19.90 7.84
CA ALA A 357 -2.85 19.01 8.86
C ALA A 357 -3.12 19.76 10.18
N VAL A 358 -2.20 20.63 10.61
CA VAL A 358 -2.39 21.47 11.83
C VAL A 358 -3.52 22.47 11.63
N GLN A 359 -3.56 23.16 10.49
CA GLN A 359 -4.61 24.14 10.18
C GLN A 359 -6.00 23.49 10.08
N SER A 360 -6.08 22.26 9.55
CA SER A 360 -7.34 21.51 9.47
C SER A 360 -7.82 21.04 10.84
N GLY A 361 -6.90 20.63 11.73
CA GLY A 361 -7.22 20.27 13.12
C GLY A 361 -7.78 21.44 13.92
N ASN A 362 -7.23 22.65 13.75
CA ASN A 362 -7.69 23.84 14.45
C ASN A 362 -9.13 24.25 14.05
N LYS A 363 -9.51 24.09 12.78
CA LYS A 363 -10.87 24.38 12.30
C LYS A 363 -11.94 23.43 12.85
N GLY A 364 -11.56 22.20 13.24
CA GLY A 364 -12.49 21.22 13.84
C GLY A 364 -12.79 21.51 15.32
N HIS A 365 -11.86 22.11 16.05
CA HIS A 365 -12.07 22.48 17.46
C HIS A 365 -12.93 23.74 17.64
N ASP A 366 -12.90 24.70 16.70
CA ASP A 366 -13.72 25.91 16.79
C ASP A 366 -15.23 25.66 16.62
N ALA A 367 -15.64 24.49 16.11
CA ALA A 367 -17.05 24.12 15.96
C ALA A 367 -17.68 23.48 17.22
N GLN A 368 -16.88 23.09 18.22
CA GLN A 368 -17.38 22.44 19.46
C GLN A 368 -17.00 23.15 20.77
N VAL A 369 -16.19 24.21 20.75
CA VAL A 369 -15.82 24.95 21.97
C VAL A 369 -16.74 26.17 22.17
N LYS A 370 -18.03 25.90 22.37
CA LYS A 370 -18.95 26.78 23.09
C LYS A 370 -19.76 25.94 24.06
N VAL A 371 -19.11 25.36 25.06
CA VAL A 371 -19.60 25.04 26.41
C VAL A 371 -18.48 24.27 27.12
N SER A 372 -18.12 24.74 28.31
CA SER A 372 -17.23 24.11 29.30
C SER A 372 -15.75 24.48 29.29
N ASN A 373 -15.47 25.49 30.13
CA ASN A 373 -14.30 25.73 30.96
C ASN A 373 -13.02 24.89 30.73
N ARG A 374 -11.95 25.64 30.44
CA ARG A 374 -10.59 25.51 30.96
C ARG A 374 -10.46 24.52 32.12
N HIS A 375 -9.90 23.33 31.87
CA HIS A 375 -8.75 22.77 32.59
C HIS A 375 -8.33 21.43 31.96
N SER A 376 -7.01 21.27 31.81
CA SER A 376 -6.23 20.05 31.52
C SER A 376 -6.49 19.30 30.22
N LEU A 377 -5.53 19.38 29.31
CA LEU A 377 -4.67 18.27 28.88
C LEU A 377 -3.48 18.86 28.10
N SER A 378 -2.52 19.46 28.84
CA SER A 378 -1.17 19.65 28.31
C SER A 378 -0.52 18.26 28.23
N LEU A 379 -0.72 17.57 27.11
CA LEU A 379 0.15 16.46 26.76
C LEU A 379 1.50 17.07 26.39
N ASP A 380 2.57 16.60 27.03
CA ASP A 380 3.98 16.86 26.71
C ASP A 380 4.18 17.03 25.20
N ARG A 381 4.25 18.29 24.72
CA ARG A 381 4.72 18.57 23.37
C ARG A 381 6.23 18.56 23.46
N SER A 382 6.86 17.55 22.87
CA SER A 382 8.23 17.69 22.36
C SER A 382 8.28 19.02 21.61
N ASN A 383 9.27 19.87 21.93
CA ASN A 383 9.44 21.13 21.23
C ASN A 383 9.86 20.80 19.78
N PRO A 384 9.00 21.00 18.76
CA PRO A 384 9.30 20.59 17.37
C PRO A 384 10.42 21.43 16.76
N LEU A 385 10.90 22.45 17.48
CA LEU A 385 12.01 23.30 17.08
C LEU A 385 13.25 22.50 16.68
N GLY A 386 13.57 21.39 17.37
CA GLY A 386 14.71 20.55 17.02
C GLY A 386 14.64 20.01 15.59
N VAL A 387 13.48 19.52 15.15
CA VAL A 387 13.31 19.04 13.77
C VAL A 387 13.31 20.20 12.76
N LEU A 388 12.77 21.37 13.13
CA LEU A 388 12.82 22.55 12.26
C LEU A 388 14.28 22.95 12.00
N HIS A 389 15.13 22.97 13.02
CA HIS A 389 16.56 23.27 12.85
C HIS A 389 17.31 22.21 12.03
N VAL A 390 16.94 20.92 12.11
CA VAL A 390 17.48 19.90 11.20
C VAL A 390 17.17 20.24 9.74
N VAL A 391 15.94 20.67 9.46
CA VAL A 391 15.50 21.07 8.13
C VAL A 391 16.18 22.37 7.68
N GLU A 392 16.34 23.36 8.57
CA GLU A 392 17.10 24.58 8.28
C GLU A 392 18.57 24.28 7.98
N GLY A 393 19.20 23.40 8.76
CA GLY A 393 20.57 22.96 8.54
C GLY A 393 20.74 22.33 7.15
N LEU A 394 19.83 21.44 6.74
CA LEU A 394 19.81 20.92 5.38
C LEU A 394 19.63 22.04 4.35
N ALA A 395 18.69 22.97 4.55
CA ALA A 395 18.46 24.06 3.62
C ALA A 395 19.70 24.95 3.45
N LEU A 396 20.43 25.26 4.54
CA LEU A 396 21.68 26.02 4.48
C LEU A 396 22.77 25.27 3.68
N VAL A 397 22.90 23.95 3.87
CA VAL A 397 23.82 23.13 3.06
C VAL A 397 23.43 23.18 1.58
N VAL A 398 22.15 23.03 1.26
CA VAL A 398 21.64 23.08 -0.12
C VAL A 398 21.80 24.49 -0.73
N LEU A 399 21.77 25.54 0.08
CA LEU A 399 21.99 26.93 -0.34
C LEU A 399 23.43 27.15 -0.86
N CYS A 400 24.39 26.35 -0.43
CA CYS A 400 25.76 26.36 -0.93
C CYS A 400 25.91 25.73 -2.33
N SER A 401 24.84 25.20 -2.93
CA SER A 401 24.89 24.62 -4.27
C SER A 401 25.32 25.64 -5.33
N CYS A 402 26.17 25.20 -6.26
CA CYS A 402 26.56 25.99 -7.43
C CYS A 402 25.38 26.31 -8.37
N ARG A 403 24.28 25.53 -8.30
CA ARG A 403 23.12 25.66 -9.18
C ARG A 403 22.08 26.66 -8.62
N PRO A 404 21.76 27.75 -9.35
CA PRO A 404 20.76 28.73 -8.88
C PRO A 404 19.37 28.12 -8.63
N ALA A 405 18.97 27.11 -9.40
CA ALA A 405 17.68 26.43 -9.22
C ALA A 405 17.60 25.71 -7.88
N THR A 406 18.67 25.00 -7.50
CA THR A 406 18.79 24.28 -6.23
C THR A 406 18.80 25.25 -5.04
N ARG A 407 19.52 26.38 -5.16
CA ARG A 407 19.51 27.45 -4.15
C ARG A 407 18.12 28.05 -3.92
N ARG A 408 17.33 28.26 -4.99
CA ARG A 408 15.95 28.73 -4.86
C ARG A 408 15.07 27.76 -4.06
N LEU A 409 15.29 26.45 -4.21
CA LEU A 409 14.59 25.44 -3.43
C LEU A 409 14.96 25.51 -1.94
N ALA A 410 16.24 25.70 -1.61
CA ALA A 410 16.67 25.92 -0.23
C ALA A 410 15.99 27.13 0.43
N VAL A 411 15.92 28.26 -0.27
CA VAL A 411 15.21 29.46 0.23
C VAL A 411 13.71 29.16 0.45
N ASN A 412 13.09 28.40 -0.46
CA ASN A 412 11.70 27.99 -0.27
C ASN A 412 11.54 27.08 0.96
N VAL A 413 12.49 26.19 1.24
CA VAL A 413 12.45 25.32 2.44
C VAL A 413 12.48 26.18 3.70
N LEU A 414 13.41 27.13 3.77
CA LEU A 414 13.51 28.06 4.90
C LEU A 414 12.21 28.87 5.11
N ARG A 415 11.59 29.36 4.02
CA ARG A 415 10.31 30.08 4.08
C ARG A 415 9.16 29.20 4.57
N GLU A 416 9.10 27.95 4.11
CA GLU A 416 8.09 27.00 4.56
C GLU A 416 8.29 26.56 6.01
N VAL A 417 9.55 26.44 6.48
CA VAL A 417 9.86 26.22 7.91
C VAL A 417 9.34 27.37 8.77
N ARG A 418 9.60 28.63 8.39
CA ARG A 418 9.04 29.82 9.09
C ARG A 418 7.51 29.79 9.13
N ALA A 419 6.88 29.44 8.00
CA ALA A 419 5.42 29.34 7.92
C ALA A 419 4.87 28.23 8.83
N LEU A 420 5.53 27.08 8.90
CA LEU A 420 5.18 25.98 9.80
C LEU A 420 5.39 26.37 11.26
N HIS A 421 6.52 26.98 11.62
CA HIS A 421 6.81 27.50 12.96
C HIS A 421 5.70 28.43 13.46
N THR A 422 5.30 29.38 12.61
CA THR A 422 4.18 30.31 12.89
C THR A 422 2.86 29.57 13.08
N THR A 423 2.58 28.56 12.24
CA THR A 423 1.36 27.75 12.32
C THR A 423 1.31 26.89 13.58
N LEU A 424 2.46 26.43 14.08
CA LEU A 424 2.57 25.65 15.32
C LEU A 424 2.41 26.50 16.58
N GLY A 425 2.50 27.84 16.46
CA GLY A 425 2.35 28.78 17.57
C GLY A 425 3.52 28.76 18.55
N ILE A 426 4.73 28.41 18.07
CA ILE A 426 5.94 28.36 18.89
C ILE A 426 6.33 29.80 19.29
N SER A 427 6.54 30.04 20.58
CA SER A 427 6.84 31.36 21.15
C SER A 427 8.16 31.90 20.61
N LYS A 428 8.16 33.18 20.20
CA LYS A 428 9.36 33.92 19.75
C LYS A 428 10.50 33.99 20.78
N GLY A 429 10.25 33.61 22.04
CA GLY A 429 11.25 33.65 23.11
C GLY A 429 12.13 32.40 23.21
N ASP A 430 11.80 31.31 22.51
CA ASP A 430 12.42 30.00 22.79
C ASP A 430 13.61 29.63 21.88
N GLU A 431 13.80 30.28 20.71
CA GLU A 431 15.02 30.29 19.86
C GLU A 431 14.70 30.94 18.49
N GLU A 432 15.71 31.48 17.79
CA GLU A 432 15.54 32.24 16.53
C GLU A 432 15.78 31.36 15.29
N LEU A 433 14.89 31.42 14.30
CA LEU A 433 15.06 30.68 13.03
C LEU A 433 16.19 31.28 12.18
N ALA A 434 16.93 30.44 11.46
CA ALA A 434 18.04 30.87 10.61
C ALA A 434 17.59 31.90 9.56
N ILE A 435 16.40 31.71 8.98
CA ILE A 435 15.85 32.66 7.99
C ILE A 435 15.53 34.03 8.60
N ASP A 436 15.12 34.11 9.86
CA ASP A 436 14.84 35.38 10.54
C ASP A 436 16.16 36.14 10.79
N VAL A 437 17.21 35.43 11.19
CA VAL A 437 18.56 35.99 11.31
C VAL A 437 19.08 36.48 9.96
N MET A 438 18.91 35.67 8.92
CA MET A 438 19.32 36.03 7.56
C MET A 438 18.60 37.29 7.07
N ASP A 439 17.27 37.37 7.20
CA ASP A 439 16.52 38.55 6.74
C ASP A 439 16.93 39.82 7.51
N ARG A 440 17.24 39.69 8.81
CA ARG A 440 17.70 40.82 9.64
C ARG A 440 19.10 41.30 9.27
N LEU A 441 20.03 40.39 8.97
CA LEU A 441 21.45 40.71 8.78
C LEU A 441 21.87 40.85 7.31
N SER A 442 21.11 40.32 6.35
CA SER A 442 21.54 40.28 4.94
C SER A 442 21.69 41.66 4.32
N ALA A 443 20.76 42.58 4.56
CA ALA A 443 20.82 43.95 4.00
C ALA A 443 22.09 44.72 4.44
N PRO A 444 22.38 44.90 5.75
CA PRO A 444 23.56 45.65 6.17
C PRO A 444 24.87 44.96 5.77
N VAL A 445 24.92 43.62 5.75
CA VAL A 445 26.09 42.88 5.26
C VAL A 445 26.29 43.11 3.76
N LEU A 446 25.23 43.05 2.95
CA LEU A 446 25.31 43.30 1.51
C LEU A 446 25.73 44.74 1.21
N GLU A 447 25.14 45.74 1.88
CA GLU A 447 25.52 47.15 1.76
C GLU A 447 27.01 47.38 2.06
N SER A 448 27.53 46.67 3.07
CA SER A 448 28.95 46.74 3.46
C SER A 448 29.92 46.18 2.40
N PHE A 449 29.45 45.42 1.42
CA PHE A 449 30.32 44.73 0.45
C PHE A 449 29.99 45.06 -1.02
N ILE A 450 28.76 45.45 -1.33
CA ILE A 450 28.26 45.61 -2.70
C ILE A 450 29.10 46.61 -3.51
N HIS A 451 29.65 47.64 -2.87
CA HIS A 451 30.52 48.64 -3.48
C HIS A 451 31.83 48.06 -4.05
N LEU A 452 32.26 46.88 -3.59
CA LEU A 452 33.45 46.17 -4.09
C LEU A 452 33.16 45.29 -5.31
N THR A 453 31.88 45.04 -5.63
CA THR A 453 31.48 44.05 -6.65
C THR A 453 31.36 44.63 -8.06
N GLY A 454 31.43 45.96 -8.22
CA GLY A 454 31.24 46.64 -9.50
C GLY A 454 29.84 46.48 -10.10
N ALA A 455 28.88 45.92 -9.36
CA ALA A 455 27.49 45.83 -9.77
C ALA A 455 26.80 47.18 -9.56
N ASP A 456 26.22 47.74 -10.62
CA ASP A 456 25.42 48.97 -10.53
C ASP A 456 24.29 48.80 -9.50
N GLN A 457 24.24 49.71 -8.53
CA GLN A 457 23.31 49.70 -7.38
C GLN A 457 21.80 49.71 -7.76
N VAL A 458 21.47 49.76 -9.05
CA VAL A 458 20.11 50.05 -9.55
C VAL A 458 19.28 48.78 -9.80
N HIS A 459 19.87 47.58 -9.81
CA HIS A 459 19.16 46.34 -10.20
C HIS A 459 19.10 45.20 -9.15
N LEU A 460 19.58 45.41 -7.93
CA LEU A 460 19.76 44.35 -6.92
C LEU A 460 19.00 44.55 -5.59
N LEU A 461 18.30 45.67 -5.43
CA LEU A 461 17.32 45.94 -4.36
C LEU A 461 15.91 45.76 -4.92
#